data_AF-A0AAD3P3M6-F1
#
_entry.id   AF-A0AAD3P3M6-F1
#
_cell.length_a   1.000
_cell.length_b   1.000
_cell.length_c   1.000
_cell.angle_alpha   90.00
_cell.angle_beta   90.00
_cell.angle_gamma   90.00
#
_symmetry.space_group_name_H-M   'P 1'
#
loop_
_entity.id
_entity.type
_entity.pdbx_description
1 polymer ?
#
loop_
_entity_poly.entity_id
_entity_poly.type
_entity_poly.pdbx_seq_one_letter_code
_entity_poly.pdbx_strand_id
1 'polypeptide(L)'
;MKAIPSRTAPTFSFPFCPRSSLTFSKPLFLSPLPLSTHNPSLQTPGLCLLVQNPNFTCPTRPISRASSMAAANPSTETKPFSVLFVCLGNICRSPAAEGVFRDLVKKKGLDSKFNIDSAGTIDYHEGNLADPRMRSAAKKRGIEITSISRPIVPSDFIDFDVILAMDKQNRGDILEAFDRWKERDNLPAEAYKKVKLMCSYCKKHNEVEVPDPYYGGSQGFEKVLDLLEDACESLLDSIITEKSW
;
A
#
# COMPACT_ATOMS: atom_id res chain seq x y z
N MET A 1 -62.03 -9.54 31.66
CA MET A 1 -60.93 -9.30 32.62
C MET A 1 -60.55 -10.63 33.27
N LYS A 2 -59.46 -11.25 32.84
CA LYS A 2 -58.86 -12.44 33.47
C LYS A 2 -57.35 -12.23 33.48
N ALA A 3 -56.76 -12.24 34.67
CA ALA A 3 -55.34 -11.99 34.93
C ALA A 3 -54.50 -13.23 34.60
N ILE A 4 -53.31 -13.01 34.04
CA ILE A 4 -52.27 -14.02 33.79
C ILE A 4 -51.05 -13.61 34.64
N PRO A 5 -50.44 -14.52 35.43
CA PRO A 5 -49.37 -14.15 36.36
C PRO A 5 -47.99 -14.13 35.71
N SER A 6 -47.16 -13.22 36.22
CA SER A 6 -45.76 -12.97 35.92
C SER A 6 -44.85 -14.15 36.26
N ARG A 7 -43.97 -14.55 35.33
CA ARG A 7 -42.83 -15.44 35.60
C ARG A 7 -41.55 -14.63 35.79
N THR A 8 -40.93 -14.83 36.94
CA THR A 8 -39.61 -14.36 37.35
C THR A 8 -38.49 -15.14 36.66
N ALA A 9 -37.43 -14.45 36.24
CA ALA A 9 -36.21 -15.04 35.67
C ALA A 9 -35.18 -15.32 36.79
N PRO A 10 -34.41 -16.42 36.74
CA PRO A 10 -33.35 -16.67 37.70
C PRO A 10 -32.04 -16.03 37.26
N THR A 11 -31.39 -15.34 38.20
CA THR A 11 -30.04 -14.81 38.14
C THR A 11 -29.02 -15.94 38.28
N PHE A 12 -28.13 -16.11 37.28
CA PHE A 12 -26.98 -17.00 37.38
C PHE A 12 -25.70 -16.18 37.62
N SER A 13 -25.14 -16.37 38.81
CA SER A 13 -23.84 -15.88 39.26
C SER A 13 -22.76 -16.90 38.91
N PHE A 14 -21.73 -16.48 38.17
CA PHE A 14 -20.52 -17.28 37.90
C PHE A 14 -19.46 -17.02 38.99
N PRO A 15 -18.77 -18.05 39.51
CA PRO A 15 -17.70 -17.85 40.47
C PRO A 15 -16.37 -17.51 39.79
N PHE A 16 -15.71 -16.51 40.36
CA PHE A 16 -14.31 -16.13 40.18
C PHE A 16 -13.35 -17.32 40.39
N CYS A 17 -12.32 -17.42 39.53
CA CYS A 17 -11.14 -18.27 39.76
C CYS A 17 -9.87 -17.41 39.55
N PRO A 18 -8.96 -17.28 40.52
CA PRO A 18 -7.83 -16.35 40.42
C PRO A 18 -6.54 -16.98 39.84
N ARG A 19 -5.80 -16.10 39.16
CA ARG A 19 -4.37 -16.11 38.79
C ARG A 19 -3.46 -17.13 39.48
N SER A 20 -2.65 -17.82 38.67
CA SER A 20 -1.32 -18.27 39.07
C SER A 20 -0.26 -17.71 38.09
N SER A 21 0.66 -16.95 38.67
CA SER A 21 1.87 -16.41 38.05
C SER A 21 2.97 -17.45 38.08
N LEU A 22 3.52 -17.81 36.92
CA LEU A 22 4.75 -18.60 36.83
C LEU A 22 5.87 -17.72 36.28
N THR A 23 6.87 -17.53 37.13
CA THR A 23 8.12 -16.82 36.90
C THR A 23 9.06 -17.67 36.05
N PHE A 24 9.57 -17.10 34.96
CA PHE A 24 10.54 -17.77 34.07
C PHE A 24 11.95 -17.28 34.39
N SER A 25 12.80 -18.17 34.88
CA SER A 25 14.22 -17.91 35.14
C SER A 25 15.06 -18.35 33.93
N LYS A 26 15.80 -17.42 33.33
CA LYS A 26 16.96 -17.67 32.43
C LYS A 26 18.18 -18.05 33.28
N PRO A 27 19.19 -18.79 32.76
CA PRO A 27 20.39 -18.09 32.25
C PRO A 27 21.24 -18.87 31.20
N LEU A 28 22.36 -18.20 30.83
CA LEU A 28 23.62 -18.68 30.22
C LEU A 28 23.76 -18.47 28.71
N PHE A 29 24.45 -17.40 28.28
CA PHE A 29 25.91 -17.26 28.07
C PHE A 29 26.40 -17.97 26.80
N LEU A 30 26.58 -17.19 25.73
CA LEU A 30 27.35 -17.55 24.55
C LEU A 30 28.50 -16.54 24.39
N SER A 31 29.73 -17.05 24.37
CA SER A 31 30.97 -16.33 24.03
C SER A 31 31.27 -16.43 22.53
N PRO A 32 31.84 -15.41 21.88
CA PRO A 32 32.54 -15.58 20.62
C PRO A 32 34.05 -15.29 20.71
N LEU A 33 34.84 -16.16 20.06
CA LEU A 33 36.26 -16.01 19.73
C LEU A 33 36.42 -15.21 18.41
N PRO A 34 37.64 -14.75 18.07
CA PRO A 34 37.85 -13.40 17.52
C PRO A 34 38.14 -13.32 16.02
N LEU A 35 38.17 -12.06 15.58
CA LEU A 35 38.56 -11.48 14.30
C LEU A 35 39.74 -12.14 13.60
N SER A 36 39.57 -12.36 12.30
CA SER A 36 40.66 -12.50 11.33
C SER A 36 41.10 -11.12 10.85
N THR A 37 42.42 -10.92 10.83
CA THR A 37 43.12 -9.71 10.38
C THR A 37 43.87 -9.99 9.08
N HIS A 38 44.16 -8.90 8.37
CA HIS A 38 45.12 -8.75 7.27
C HIS A 38 44.68 -9.13 5.85
N ASN A 39 44.53 -8.09 5.02
CA ASN A 39 45.24 -8.03 3.74
C ASN A 39 45.47 -6.57 3.31
N PRO A 40 46.72 -6.09 3.19
CA PRO A 40 47.02 -4.85 2.48
C PRO A 40 47.99 -5.12 1.31
N SER A 41 47.67 -4.62 0.11
CA SER A 41 48.70 -4.29 -0.87
C SER A 41 48.16 -3.42 -2.01
N LEU A 42 48.67 -2.19 -2.01
CA LEU A 42 48.72 -1.22 -3.10
C LEU A 42 49.54 -1.71 -4.29
N GLN A 43 49.25 -1.18 -5.49
CA GLN A 43 50.18 -0.65 -6.52
C GLN A 43 49.38 -0.30 -7.80
N THR A 44 49.05 0.97 -8.07
CA THR A 44 49.73 1.98 -8.92
C THR A 44 49.73 1.72 -10.45
N PRO A 45 49.66 2.79 -11.28
CA PRO A 45 49.05 2.76 -12.61
C PRO A 45 50.06 2.78 -13.78
N GLY A 46 49.68 2.16 -14.90
CA GLY A 46 50.41 2.20 -16.16
C GLY A 46 49.72 3.11 -17.18
N LEU A 47 50.34 4.26 -17.44
CA LEU A 47 50.05 5.18 -18.53
C LEU A 47 50.70 4.64 -19.82
N CYS A 48 49.97 4.53 -20.94
CA CYS A 48 50.61 4.28 -22.25
C CYS A 48 49.93 5.06 -23.39
N LEU A 49 50.63 6.12 -23.77
CA LEU A 49 50.77 6.86 -25.04
C LEU A 49 49.92 6.52 -26.28
N LEU A 50 49.33 7.61 -26.78
CA LEU A 50 49.22 8.07 -28.18
C LEU A 50 50.05 7.32 -29.24
N VAL A 51 49.37 6.91 -30.31
CA VAL A 51 49.94 6.81 -31.67
C VAL A 51 48.98 7.44 -32.66
N GLN A 52 49.56 8.32 -33.49
CA GLN A 52 48.92 9.06 -34.58
C GLN A 52 49.03 8.29 -35.91
N ASN A 53 48.24 8.77 -36.88
CA ASN A 53 48.53 8.88 -38.33
C ASN A 53 47.85 7.86 -39.28
N PRO A 54 47.75 8.15 -40.60
CA PRO A 54 46.64 8.92 -41.19
C PRO A 54 46.08 8.28 -42.49
N ASN A 55 45.28 9.05 -43.23
CA ASN A 55 44.79 8.87 -44.61
C ASN A 55 43.47 8.09 -44.74
N PHE A 56 42.43 8.73 -45.28
CA PHE A 56 41.95 8.47 -46.64
C PHE A 56 40.82 9.45 -47.02
N THR A 57 41.13 10.31 -48.00
CA THR A 57 40.30 10.81 -49.12
C THR A 57 38.82 11.20 -48.91
N CYS A 58 38.56 12.47 -49.22
CA CYS A 58 37.25 13.09 -49.43
C CYS A 58 36.82 13.00 -50.91
N PRO A 59 35.55 12.66 -51.21
CA PRO A 59 34.91 13.06 -52.46
C PRO A 59 33.72 14.02 -52.22
N THR A 60 33.49 14.84 -53.23
CA THR A 60 32.67 16.06 -53.29
C THR A 60 31.16 15.87 -53.48
N ARG A 61 30.40 16.87 -52.96
CA ARG A 61 29.05 17.38 -53.35
C ARG A 61 27.80 16.55 -52.95
N PRO A 62 26.59 17.15 -52.88
CA PRO A 62 26.20 18.57 -52.94
C PRO A 62 25.37 19.06 -51.73
N ILE A 63 25.07 20.37 -51.72
CA ILE A 63 24.18 21.07 -50.80
C ILE A 63 22.76 20.47 -50.87
N SER A 64 22.26 19.93 -49.76
CA SER A 64 20.85 19.61 -49.59
C SER A 64 20.36 20.08 -48.22
N ARG A 65 19.45 21.05 -48.27
CA ARG A 65 18.40 21.41 -47.29
C ARG A 65 18.76 21.25 -45.80
N ALA A 66 18.84 22.38 -45.11
CA ALA A 66 18.61 22.45 -43.67
C ALA A 66 17.25 21.81 -43.34
N SER A 67 17.28 20.55 -42.92
CA SER A 67 16.20 19.97 -42.12
C SER A 67 16.29 20.65 -40.77
N SER A 68 15.38 21.58 -40.51
CA SER A 68 15.10 22.07 -39.17
C SER A 68 15.01 20.86 -38.26
N MET A 69 15.94 20.73 -37.32
CA MET A 69 15.73 19.85 -36.18
C MET A 69 14.52 20.42 -35.47
N ALA A 70 13.36 19.79 -35.72
CA ALA A 70 12.23 19.92 -34.83
C ALA A 70 12.77 19.51 -33.46
N ALA A 71 12.95 20.49 -32.59
CA ALA A 71 13.18 20.25 -31.19
C ALA A 71 12.07 19.29 -30.75
N ALA A 72 12.44 18.05 -30.46
CA ALA A 72 11.54 17.14 -29.79
C ALA A 72 11.18 17.85 -28.48
N ASN A 73 9.94 18.33 -28.39
CA ASN A 73 9.39 18.82 -27.14
C ASN A 73 9.64 17.71 -26.11
N PRO A 74 10.23 18.00 -24.94
CA PRO A 74 10.27 17.02 -23.88
C PRO A 74 8.82 16.67 -23.59
N SER A 75 8.41 15.46 -23.97
CA SER A 75 7.15 14.89 -23.56
C SER A 75 7.16 14.96 -22.04
N THR A 76 6.35 15.86 -21.50
CA THR A 76 6.10 15.95 -20.06
C THR A 76 5.50 14.62 -19.64
N GLU A 77 6.35 13.65 -19.28
CA GLU A 77 5.91 12.38 -18.71
C GLU A 77 5.19 12.73 -17.41
N THR A 78 3.86 12.64 -17.47
CA THR A 78 3.00 12.88 -16.32
C THR A 78 3.21 11.72 -15.35
N LYS A 79 3.71 12.00 -14.15
CA LYS A 79 3.88 11.00 -13.09
C LYS A 79 2.56 10.24 -12.89
N PRO A 80 2.58 8.89 -12.79
CA PRO A 80 1.40 8.10 -12.47
C PRO A 80 0.75 8.54 -11.16
N PHE A 81 -0.58 8.60 -11.13
CA PHE A 81 -1.34 8.93 -9.93
C PHE A 81 -1.25 7.77 -8.94
N SER A 82 -0.81 8.05 -7.73
CA SER A 82 -0.43 7.03 -6.74
C SER A 82 -1.50 6.89 -5.66
N VAL A 83 -2.09 5.70 -5.53
CA VAL A 83 -3.15 5.36 -4.56
C VAL A 83 -2.67 4.29 -3.58
N LEU A 84 -2.77 4.57 -2.28
CA LEU A 84 -2.43 3.62 -1.21
C LEU A 84 -3.67 3.24 -0.42
N PHE A 85 -3.95 1.95 -0.30
CA PHE A 85 -5.02 1.42 0.55
C PHE A 85 -4.47 0.92 1.88
N VAL A 86 -5.06 1.32 3.01
CA VAL A 86 -4.52 1.02 4.34
C VAL A 86 -5.59 0.41 5.25
N CYS A 87 -5.28 -0.77 5.82
CA CYS A 87 -6.06 -1.38 6.88
C CYS A 87 -5.16 -1.71 8.07
N LEU A 88 -5.66 -2.45 9.08
CA LEU A 88 -4.84 -2.85 10.23
C LEU A 88 -3.65 -3.74 9.82
N GLY A 89 -3.90 -4.98 9.41
CA GLY A 89 -2.83 -5.97 9.18
C GLY A 89 -2.40 -6.19 7.72
N ASN A 90 -2.94 -5.43 6.77
CA ASN A 90 -2.66 -5.59 5.33
C ASN A 90 -2.76 -7.02 4.76
N ILE A 91 -3.71 -7.80 5.26
CA ILE A 91 -3.97 -9.15 4.75
C ILE A 91 -5.39 -9.32 4.20
N CYS A 92 -6.32 -8.39 4.45
CA CYS A 92 -7.72 -8.62 4.10
C CYS A 92 -8.34 -7.44 3.34
N ARG A 93 -8.67 -6.35 4.04
CA ARG A 93 -9.42 -5.23 3.46
C ARG A 93 -8.60 -4.40 2.47
N SER A 94 -7.39 -3.98 2.84
CA SER A 94 -6.56 -3.18 1.92
C SER A 94 -6.03 -3.96 0.70
N PRO A 95 -5.61 -5.24 0.80
CA PRO A 95 -5.31 -6.05 -0.39
C PRO A 95 -6.51 -6.24 -1.32
N ALA A 96 -7.72 -6.39 -0.76
CA ALA A 96 -8.94 -6.48 -1.56
C ALA A 96 -9.20 -5.16 -2.31
N ALA A 97 -9.06 -4.02 -1.64
CA ALA A 97 -9.23 -2.71 -2.26
C ALA A 97 -8.23 -2.47 -3.39
N GLU A 98 -6.96 -2.85 -3.18
CA GLU A 98 -5.90 -2.81 -4.18
C GLU A 98 -6.25 -3.66 -5.41
N GLY A 99 -6.69 -4.91 -5.19
CA GLY A 99 -7.11 -5.81 -6.26
C GLY A 99 -8.29 -5.27 -7.06
N VAL A 100 -9.34 -4.81 -6.37
CA VAL A 100 -10.55 -4.23 -6.98
C VAL A 100 -10.21 -2.99 -7.80
N PHE A 101 -9.46 -2.04 -7.23
CA PHE A 101 -9.11 -0.80 -7.91
C PHE A 101 -8.21 -1.06 -9.13
N ARG A 102 -7.23 -1.96 -9.00
CA ARG A 102 -6.36 -2.36 -10.12
C ARG A 102 -7.14 -3.00 -11.26
N ASP A 103 -8.09 -3.89 -10.95
CA ASP A 103 -8.96 -4.49 -11.96
C ASP A 103 -9.82 -3.44 -12.70
N LEU A 104 -10.38 -2.48 -11.98
CA LEU A 104 -11.14 -1.37 -12.59
C LEU A 104 -10.26 -0.48 -13.49
N VAL A 105 -9.06 -0.13 -13.04
CA VAL A 105 -8.08 0.65 -13.82
C VAL A 105 -7.69 -0.10 -15.09
N LYS A 106 -7.45 -1.42 -14.99
CA LYS A 106 -7.17 -2.31 -16.14
C LYS A 106 -8.30 -2.32 -17.15
N LYS A 107 -9.53 -2.48 -16.69
CA LYS A 107 -10.73 -2.49 -17.54
C LYS A 107 -10.92 -1.17 -18.30
N LYS A 108 -10.43 -0.04 -17.76
CA LYS A 108 -10.43 1.27 -18.44
C LYS A 108 -9.17 1.53 -19.28
N GLY A 109 -8.19 0.62 -19.31
CA GLY A 109 -6.95 0.78 -20.07
C GLY A 109 -6.01 1.85 -19.51
N LEU A 110 -6.06 2.10 -18.21
CA LEU A 110 -5.34 3.20 -17.55
C LEU A 110 -4.16 2.73 -16.68
N ASP A 111 -3.71 1.47 -16.77
CA ASP A 111 -2.64 0.92 -15.92
C ASP A 111 -1.40 1.80 -15.83
N SER A 112 -0.93 2.32 -16.96
CA SER A 112 0.28 3.15 -17.02
C SER A 112 0.13 4.53 -16.36
N LYS A 113 -1.11 4.94 -16.06
CA LYS A 113 -1.44 6.21 -15.40
C LYS A 113 -1.54 6.09 -13.89
N PHE A 114 -1.47 4.88 -13.33
CA PHE A 114 -1.61 4.66 -11.90
C PHE A 114 -0.43 3.89 -11.30
N ASN A 115 -0.12 4.24 -10.06
CA ASN A 115 0.65 3.41 -9.14
C ASN A 115 -0.29 3.01 -7.99
N ILE A 116 -0.44 1.71 -7.74
CA ILE A 116 -1.48 1.18 -6.85
C ILE A 116 -0.84 0.20 -5.88
N ASP A 117 -1.00 0.44 -4.59
CA ASP A 117 -0.41 -0.37 -3.53
C ASP A 117 -1.33 -0.48 -2.29
N SER A 118 -0.99 -1.38 -1.38
CA SER A 118 -1.63 -1.47 -0.06
C SER A 118 -0.63 -1.64 1.08
N ALA A 119 -1.03 -1.20 2.28
CA ALA A 119 -0.23 -1.29 3.50
C ALA A 119 -1.09 -1.52 4.75
N GLY A 120 -0.40 -1.73 5.87
CA GLY A 120 -0.93 -2.03 7.20
C GLY A 120 -0.51 -0.99 8.23
N THR A 121 -1.34 -0.70 9.22
CA THR A 121 -0.94 0.16 10.35
C THR A 121 -0.04 -0.58 11.36
N ILE A 122 0.00 -1.91 11.29
CA ILE A 122 0.91 -2.78 12.03
C ILE A 122 1.76 -3.65 11.09
N ASP A 123 2.86 -4.17 11.62
CA ASP A 123 3.85 -5.02 10.92
C ASP A 123 3.68 -6.52 11.21
N TYR A 124 2.71 -6.91 12.05
CA TYR A 124 2.52 -8.30 12.52
C TYR A 124 2.42 -9.35 11.40
N HIS A 125 1.94 -8.95 10.23
CA HIS A 125 1.77 -9.85 9.09
C HIS A 125 2.74 -9.60 7.93
N GLU A 126 3.76 -8.75 8.10
CA GLU A 126 4.69 -8.39 7.02
C GLU A 126 5.25 -9.64 6.29
N GLY A 127 5.28 -9.56 4.97
CA GLY A 127 5.72 -10.66 4.09
C GLY A 127 4.66 -11.73 3.82
N ASN A 128 3.53 -11.73 4.52
CA ASN A 128 2.46 -12.72 4.28
C ASN A 128 1.62 -12.38 3.06
N LEU A 129 1.08 -13.42 2.42
CA LEU A 129 0.03 -13.27 1.41
C LEU A 129 -1.28 -12.77 2.05
N ALA A 130 -2.12 -12.15 1.23
CA ALA A 130 -3.50 -11.85 1.59
C ALA A 130 -4.28 -13.11 2.04
N ASP A 131 -5.25 -12.90 2.93
CA ASP A 131 -6.10 -13.90 3.54
C ASP A 131 -6.73 -14.79 2.46
N PRO A 132 -6.60 -16.13 2.59
CA PRO A 132 -7.05 -17.05 1.56
C PRO A 132 -8.57 -17.00 1.31
N ARG A 133 -9.38 -16.64 2.31
CA ARG A 133 -10.83 -16.51 2.18
C ARG A 133 -11.19 -15.27 1.39
N MET A 134 -10.51 -14.15 1.64
CA MET A 134 -10.68 -12.92 0.84
C MET A 134 -10.24 -13.15 -0.60
N ARG A 135 -9.08 -13.78 -0.83
CA ARG A 135 -8.62 -14.17 -2.17
C ARG A 135 -9.62 -15.06 -2.89
N SER A 136 -10.21 -16.03 -2.18
CA SER A 136 -11.24 -16.92 -2.73
C SER A 136 -12.51 -16.17 -3.12
N ALA A 137 -13.00 -15.26 -2.27
CA ALA A 137 -14.17 -14.43 -2.56
C ALA A 137 -13.93 -13.51 -3.77
N ALA A 138 -12.81 -12.77 -3.79
CA ALA A 138 -12.42 -11.89 -4.89
C ALA A 138 -12.25 -12.64 -6.22
N LYS A 139 -11.65 -13.83 -6.19
CA LYS A 139 -11.46 -14.66 -7.40
C LYS A 139 -12.78 -15.07 -8.04
N LYS A 140 -13.85 -15.29 -7.27
CA LYS A 140 -15.19 -15.57 -7.82
C LYS A 140 -15.74 -14.40 -8.64
N ARG A 141 -15.26 -13.18 -8.39
CA ARG A 141 -15.60 -11.95 -9.12
C ARG A 141 -14.62 -11.64 -10.26
N GLY A 142 -13.65 -12.54 -10.52
CA GLY A 142 -12.60 -12.35 -11.51
C GLY A 142 -11.46 -11.43 -11.06
N ILE A 143 -11.39 -11.09 -9.76
CA ILE A 143 -10.40 -10.17 -9.21
C ILE A 143 -9.27 -10.97 -8.57
N GLU A 144 -8.04 -10.69 -8.99
CA GLU A 144 -6.85 -11.30 -8.43
C GLU A 144 -6.21 -10.40 -7.37
N ILE A 145 -6.00 -10.95 -6.17
CA ILE A 145 -5.30 -10.27 -5.07
C ILE A 145 -3.92 -10.91 -4.92
N THR A 146 -2.89 -10.15 -5.30
CA THR A 146 -1.48 -10.56 -5.29
C THR A 146 -0.65 -9.81 -4.23
N SER A 147 -1.28 -9.00 -3.39
CA SER A 147 -0.59 -8.17 -2.40
C SER A 147 0.19 -9.01 -1.40
N ILE A 148 1.37 -8.50 -1.04
CA ILE A 148 2.18 -8.98 0.08
C ILE A 148 2.07 -7.96 1.19
N SER A 149 1.75 -8.43 2.39
CA SER A 149 1.56 -7.56 3.55
C SER A 149 2.83 -6.77 3.85
N ARG A 150 2.69 -5.47 4.06
CA ARG A 150 3.74 -4.57 4.56
C ARG A 150 3.17 -3.51 5.50
N PRO A 151 3.95 -3.00 6.48
CA PRO A 151 3.54 -1.83 7.23
C PRO A 151 3.60 -0.56 6.37
N ILE A 152 2.82 0.44 6.77
CA ILE A 152 2.97 1.80 6.27
C ILE A 152 4.31 2.38 6.73
N VAL A 153 4.96 3.16 5.88
CA VAL A 153 6.28 3.75 6.14
C VAL A 153 6.24 5.28 5.91
N PRO A 154 7.21 6.05 6.44
CA PRO A 154 7.22 7.51 6.27
C PRO A 154 7.17 7.97 4.81
N SER A 155 7.87 7.25 3.90
CA SER A 155 7.90 7.61 2.48
C SER A 155 6.53 7.49 1.80
N ASP A 156 5.59 6.69 2.33
CA ASP A 156 4.25 6.57 1.78
C ASP A 156 3.51 7.94 1.75
N PHE A 157 3.79 8.83 2.71
CA PHE A 157 3.21 10.19 2.75
C PHE A 157 3.74 11.11 1.64
N ILE A 158 4.92 10.80 1.10
CA ILE A 158 5.59 11.51 0.00
C ILE A 158 5.14 10.92 -1.33
N ASP A 159 5.19 9.59 -1.45
CA ASP A 159 5.07 8.87 -2.72
C ASP A 159 3.64 8.84 -3.25
N PHE A 160 2.66 8.73 -2.35
CA PHE A 160 1.25 8.59 -2.69
C PHE A 160 0.50 9.93 -2.71
N ASP A 161 -0.43 10.05 -3.65
CA ASP A 161 -1.30 11.23 -3.83
C ASP A 161 -2.53 11.14 -2.92
N VAL A 162 -3.01 9.92 -2.64
CA VAL A 162 -4.11 9.64 -1.72
C VAL A 162 -3.85 8.38 -0.90
N ILE A 163 -4.19 8.44 0.39
CA ILE A 163 -4.09 7.32 1.33
C ILE A 163 -5.49 7.03 1.86
N LEU A 164 -5.98 5.81 1.64
CA LEU A 164 -7.37 5.41 1.89
C LEU A 164 -7.44 4.41 3.04
N ALA A 165 -7.86 4.91 4.20
CA ALA A 165 -8.08 4.12 5.40
C ALA A 165 -9.39 3.34 5.32
N MET A 166 -9.36 2.05 5.64
CA MET A 166 -10.55 1.19 5.59
C MET A 166 -11.58 1.54 6.67
N ASP A 167 -11.13 1.96 7.84
CA ASP A 167 -11.99 2.40 8.94
C ASP A 167 -11.40 3.62 9.68
N LYS A 168 -12.15 4.18 10.63
CA LYS A 168 -11.74 5.37 11.40
C LYS A 168 -10.56 5.08 12.32
N GLN A 169 -10.45 3.86 12.84
CA GLN A 169 -9.32 3.48 13.67
C GLN A 169 -8.03 3.50 12.84
N ASN A 170 -8.04 2.88 11.66
CA ASN A 170 -6.92 2.91 10.72
C ASN A 170 -6.58 4.34 10.33
N ARG A 171 -7.58 5.21 10.10
CA ARG A 171 -7.32 6.63 9.85
C ARG A 171 -6.62 7.30 11.04
N GLY A 172 -7.06 7.02 12.26
CA GLY A 172 -6.41 7.50 13.49
C GLY A 172 -4.95 7.05 13.57
N ASP A 173 -4.71 5.75 13.42
CA ASP A 173 -3.36 5.15 13.47
C ASP A 173 -2.41 5.77 12.42
N ILE A 174 -2.90 6.01 11.20
CA ILE A 174 -2.12 6.65 10.13
C ILE A 174 -1.75 8.08 10.50
N LEU A 175 -2.68 8.84 11.09
CA LEU A 175 -2.43 10.22 11.49
C LEU A 175 -1.47 10.29 12.70
N GLU A 176 -1.60 9.38 13.66
CA GLU A 176 -0.63 9.26 14.75
C GLU A 176 0.75 8.86 14.23
N ALA A 177 0.84 7.99 13.22
CA ALA A 177 2.09 7.67 12.55
C ALA A 177 2.70 8.89 11.86
N PHE A 178 1.88 9.66 11.14
CA PHE A 178 2.31 10.92 10.52
C PHE A 178 2.88 11.89 11.56
N ASP A 179 2.20 12.11 12.68
CA ASP A 179 2.65 13.04 13.72
C ASP A 179 3.99 12.63 14.35
N ARG A 180 4.26 11.32 14.46
CA ARG A 180 5.55 10.80 14.92
C ARG A 180 6.68 10.98 13.89
N TRP A 181 6.35 11.00 12.61
CA TRP A 181 7.33 10.98 11.52
C TRP A 181 7.58 12.36 10.89
N LYS A 182 6.62 13.28 10.96
CA LYS A 182 6.66 14.53 10.18
C LYS A 182 7.94 15.35 10.35
N GLU A 183 8.42 15.53 11.57
CA GLU A 183 9.66 16.27 11.85
C GLU A 183 10.91 15.42 11.56
N ARG A 184 10.87 14.15 11.98
CA ARG A 184 12.02 13.24 11.90
C ARG A 184 12.40 12.89 10.46
N ASP A 185 11.39 12.66 9.63
CA ASP A 185 11.52 12.19 8.26
C ASP A 185 11.28 13.32 7.22
N ASN A 186 11.18 14.57 7.69
CA ASN A 186 10.96 15.77 6.85
C ASN A 186 9.76 15.60 5.90
N LEU A 187 8.64 15.11 6.44
CA LEU A 187 7.42 14.90 5.64
C LEU A 187 6.76 16.24 5.30
N PRO A 188 6.09 16.35 4.15
CA PRO A 188 5.34 17.56 3.82
C PRO A 188 4.30 17.87 4.91
N ALA A 189 4.29 19.11 5.40
CA ALA A 189 3.42 19.53 6.50
C ALA A 189 1.93 19.21 6.28
N GLU A 190 1.51 19.23 5.02
CA GLU A 190 0.12 19.02 4.59
C GLU A 190 -0.18 17.58 4.12
N ALA A 191 0.77 16.64 4.23
CA ALA A 191 0.59 15.28 3.73
C ALA A 191 -0.58 14.53 4.42
N TYR A 192 -0.90 14.89 5.66
CA TYR A 192 -2.07 14.36 6.38
C TYR A 192 -3.40 14.60 5.65
N LYS A 193 -3.51 15.66 4.82
CA LYS A 193 -4.73 15.96 4.04
C LYS A 193 -5.03 14.92 2.97
N LYS A 194 -4.03 14.13 2.58
CA LYS A 194 -4.18 13.01 1.63
C LYS A 194 -4.89 11.81 2.25
N VAL A 195 -4.99 11.74 3.59
CA VAL A 195 -5.57 10.62 4.32
C VAL A 195 -7.10 10.75 4.41
N LYS A 196 -7.81 9.85 3.73
CA LYS A 196 -9.28 9.82 3.65
C LYS A 196 -9.82 8.44 4.04
N LEU A 197 -11.12 8.37 4.34
CA LEU A 197 -11.80 7.08 4.54
C LEU A 197 -12.18 6.49 3.19
N MET A 198 -12.01 5.17 3.02
CA MET A 198 -12.40 4.48 1.79
C MET A 198 -13.89 4.72 1.48
N CYS A 199 -14.74 4.56 2.49
CA CYS A 199 -16.18 4.72 2.33
C CYS A 199 -16.64 6.17 2.09
N SER A 200 -15.77 7.19 2.18
CA SER A 200 -16.16 8.53 1.72
C SER A 200 -16.38 8.60 0.21
N TYR A 201 -15.98 7.56 -0.52
CA TYR A 201 -16.22 7.42 -1.96
C TYR A 201 -17.42 6.53 -2.30
N CYS A 202 -18.05 5.84 -1.33
CA CYS A 202 -19.26 5.06 -1.59
C CYS A 202 -20.40 5.96 -2.12
N LYS A 203 -21.13 5.47 -3.12
CA LYS A 203 -22.32 6.15 -3.69
C LYS A 203 -23.57 5.29 -3.61
N LYS A 204 -23.43 3.97 -3.71
CA LYS A 204 -24.51 2.98 -3.64
C LYS A 204 -24.75 2.52 -2.21
N HIS A 205 -23.75 2.65 -1.35
CA HIS A 205 -23.74 2.22 0.05
C HIS A 205 -23.62 3.41 1.02
N ASN A 206 -24.25 3.30 2.19
CA ASN A 206 -24.31 4.38 3.20
C ASN A 206 -23.34 4.14 4.38
N GLU A 207 -22.63 3.02 4.37
CA GLU A 207 -21.63 2.66 5.36
C GLU A 207 -20.51 3.70 5.37
N VAL A 208 -20.03 4.03 6.57
CA VAL A 208 -18.97 5.03 6.76
C VAL A 208 -17.58 4.40 6.89
N GLU A 209 -17.51 3.08 7.05
CA GLU A 209 -16.30 2.29 7.29
C GLU A 209 -16.46 0.92 6.64
N VAL A 210 -15.35 0.34 6.16
CA VAL A 210 -15.30 -1.03 5.65
C VAL A 210 -15.19 -1.98 6.86
N PRO A 211 -16.22 -2.79 7.14
CA PRO A 211 -16.26 -3.62 8.34
C PRO A 211 -15.18 -4.69 8.28
N ASP A 212 -14.69 -5.09 9.45
CA ASP A 212 -13.80 -6.24 9.54
C ASP A 212 -14.57 -7.54 9.21
N PRO A 213 -14.16 -8.31 8.17
CA PRO A 213 -14.97 -9.42 7.65
C PRO A 213 -15.03 -10.63 8.58
N TYR A 214 -14.18 -10.70 9.62
CA TYR A 214 -14.06 -11.88 10.48
C TYR A 214 -15.31 -12.11 11.35
N TYR A 215 -16.10 -11.07 11.61
CA TYR A 215 -17.33 -11.17 12.41
C TYR A 215 -18.56 -11.62 11.61
N GLY A 216 -18.49 -11.64 10.27
CA GLY A 216 -19.63 -11.89 9.38
C GLY A 216 -19.64 -13.27 8.71
N GLY A 217 -18.74 -14.19 9.07
CA GLY A 217 -18.58 -15.47 8.37
C GLY A 217 -18.24 -15.28 6.89
N SER A 218 -18.73 -16.16 6.01
CA SER A 218 -18.48 -16.05 4.56
C SER A 218 -19.11 -14.81 3.92
N GLN A 219 -20.27 -14.36 4.42
CA GLN A 219 -20.96 -13.17 3.90
C GLN A 219 -20.22 -11.86 4.23
N GLY A 220 -19.41 -11.86 5.29
CA GLY A 220 -18.59 -10.69 5.65
C GLY A 220 -17.60 -10.30 4.54
N PHE A 221 -16.99 -11.30 3.89
CA PHE A 221 -16.05 -11.06 2.77
C PHE A 221 -16.76 -10.48 1.55
N GLU A 222 -17.94 -11.00 1.22
CA GLU A 222 -18.74 -10.49 0.09
C GLU A 222 -19.18 -9.05 0.36
N LYS A 223 -19.65 -8.75 1.59
CA LYS A 223 -20.04 -7.39 1.97
C LYS A 223 -18.88 -6.40 1.86
N VAL A 224 -17.67 -6.81 2.24
CA VAL A 224 -16.47 -5.98 2.07
C VAL A 224 -16.22 -5.69 0.60
N LEU A 225 -16.28 -6.71 -0.27
CA LEU A 225 -16.09 -6.53 -1.71
C LEU A 225 -17.16 -5.61 -2.33
N ASP A 226 -18.42 -5.72 -1.91
CA ASP A 226 -19.51 -4.85 -2.39
C ASP A 226 -19.25 -3.37 -2.08
N LEU A 227 -18.76 -3.08 -0.88
CA LEU A 227 -18.39 -1.71 -0.48
C LEU A 227 -17.16 -1.22 -1.26
N LEU A 228 -16.18 -2.08 -1.46
CA LEU A 228 -14.95 -1.73 -2.17
C LEU A 228 -15.19 -1.48 -3.65
N GLU A 229 -16.05 -2.26 -4.31
CA GLU A 229 -16.43 -2.04 -5.71
C GLU A 229 -17.12 -0.69 -5.89
N ASP A 230 -18.12 -0.38 -5.06
CA ASP A 230 -18.81 0.93 -5.08
C ASP A 230 -17.84 2.10 -4.87
N ALA A 231 -17.02 2.01 -3.82
CA ALA A 231 -16.09 3.09 -3.49
C ALA A 231 -14.96 3.23 -4.52
N CYS A 232 -14.42 2.13 -5.06
CA CYS A 232 -13.35 2.17 -6.06
C CYS A 232 -13.83 2.69 -7.43
N GLU A 233 -15.04 2.34 -7.86
CA GLU A 233 -15.65 2.91 -9.08
C GLU A 233 -15.75 4.43 -8.97
N SER A 234 -16.33 4.91 -7.88
CA SER A 234 -16.53 6.33 -7.61
C SER A 234 -15.21 7.09 -7.45
N LEU A 235 -14.22 6.48 -6.78
CA LEU A 235 -12.86 7.00 -6.66
C LEU A 235 -12.22 7.16 -8.04
N LEU A 236 -12.24 6.12 -8.87
CA LEU A 236 -11.64 6.14 -10.21
C LEU A 236 -12.26 7.24 -11.08
N ASP A 237 -13.59 7.36 -11.07
CA ASP A 237 -14.28 8.41 -11.83
C ASP A 237 -13.91 9.82 -11.35
N SER A 238 -13.74 10.01 -10.02
CA SER A 238 -13.31 11.30 -9.46
C SER A 238 -11.89 11.68 -9.92
N ILE A 239 -10.97 10.72 -9.95
CA ILE A 239 -9.57 10.94 -10.37
C ILE A 239 -9.50 11.24 -11.87
N ILE A 240 -10.23 10.49 -12.70
CA ILE A 240 -10.27 10.72 -14.15
C ILE A 240 -10.80 12.13 -14.44
N THR A 241 -11.85 12.55 -13.73
CA THR A 241 -12.43 13.89 -13.88
C THR A 241 -11.43 14.98 -13.48
N GLU A 242 -10.69 14.79 -12.39
CA GLU A 242 -9.69 15.76 -11.92
C GLU A 242 -8.47 15.85 -12.85
N LYS A 243 -7.97 14.70 -13.35
CA LYS A 243 -6.71 14.64 -14.09
C LYS A 243 -6.84 14.83 -15.60
N SER A 244 -8.06 14.74 -16.16
CA SER A 244 -8.35 15.02 -17.58
C SER A 244 -7.36 14.35 -18.55
N TRP A 245 -7.10 13.04 -18.36
CA TRP A 245 -6.22 12.25 -19.25
C TRP A 245 -6.79 12.06 -20.66
#